data_AF-A0A944AH13-F1
#
_entry.id   AF-A0A944AH13-F1
#
_cell.length_a   1.000
_cell.length_b   1.000
_cell.length_c   1.000
_cell.angle_alpha   90.00
_cell.angle_beta   90.00
_cell.angle_gamma   90.00
#
_symmetry.space_group_name_H-M   'P 1'
#
loop_
_entity.id
_entity.type
_entity.pdbx_description
1 polymer ?
#
loop_
_entity_poly.entity_id
_entity_poly.type
_entity_poly.pdbx_seq_one_letter_code
_entity_poly.pdbx_strand_id
1 'polypeptide(L)' 'VVIGIVDQFHIPIKFIGIGEGVDDLKVFDKNEFVDSLFSMEDLF' A
#
# COMPACT_ATOMS: atom_id res chain seq x y z
N VAL A 1 -3.80 7.10 5.78
CA VAL A 1 -5.18 6.67 6.13
C VAL A 1 -5.93 6.31 4.85
N VAL A 2 -5.78 5.06 4.39
CA VAL A 2 -6.51 4.49 3.23
C VAL A 2 -7.44 3.35 3.67
N ILE A 3 -7.18 2.77 4.85
CA ILE A 3 -7.85 1.58 5.38
C ILE A 3 -9.37 1.77 5.58
N GLY A 4 -9.84 2.96 5.96
CA GLY A 4 -11.27 3.21 6.20
C GLY A 4 -12.15 3.25 4.95
N ILE A 5 -11.61 3.63 3.79
CA ILE A 5 -12.40 3.77 2.55
C ILE A 5 -12.56 2.40 1.87
N VAL A 6 -11.53 1.56 1.90
CA VAL A 6 -11.60 0.23 1.27
C VAL A 6 -12.68 -0.63 1.92
N ASP A 7 -12.80 -0.58 3.25
CA ASP A 7 -13.79 -1.35 4.01
C ASP A 7 -15.24 -0.94 3.69
N GLN A 8 -15.50 0.36 3.51
CA GLN A 8 -16.85 0.86 3.23
C GLN A 8 -17.31 0.61 1.79
N PHE A 9 -16.38 0.62 0.82
CA PHE A 9 -16.73 0.56 -0.61
C PHE A 9 -16.39 -0.77 -1.29
N HIS A 10 -15.64 -1.67 -0.63
CA HIS A 10 -15.19 -2.96 -1.19
C HIS A 10 -14.51 -2.84 -2.56
N ILE A 11 -13.95 -1.66 -2.87
CA ILE A 11 -13.30 -1.41 -4.16
C ILE A 11 -11.88 -1.97 -4.10
N PRO A 12 -11.49 -2.86 -5.02
CA PRO A 12 -10.13 -3.39 -5.05
C PRO A 12 -9.14 -2.30 -5.48
N ILE A 13 -8.10 -2.10 -4.67
CA ILE A 13 -6.95 -1.27 -5.03
C ILE A 13 -6.18 -1.99 -6.15
N LYS A 14 -5.93 -1.29 -7.26
CA LYS A 14 -5.18 -1.84 -8.41
C LYS A 14 -3.72 -1.41 -8.44
N PHE A 15 -3.45 -0.17 -8.01
CA PHE A 15 -2.12 0.41 -8.05
C PHE A 15 -1.87 1.23 -6.79
N ILE A 16 -0.61 1.30 -6.40
CA ILE A 16 -0.12 2.14 -5.31
C ILE A 16 1.03 3.01 -5.79
N GLY A 17 1.02 4.27 -5.35
CA GLY A 17 2.16 5.15 -5.47
C GLY A 17 3.17 4.79 -4.37
N ILE A 18 4.40 4.49 -4.76
CA ILE A 18 5.50 4.16 -3.82
C ILE A 18 6.51 5.31 -3.66
N GLY A 19 6.29 6.41 -4.37
CA GLY A 19 7.15 7.59 -4.41
C GLY A 19 6.45 8.77 -5.06
N GLU A 20 7.16 9.89 -5.23
CA GLU A 20 6.62 11.14 -5.77
C GLU A 20 6.86 11.30 -7.28
N GLY A 21 7.66 10.42 -7.88
CA GLY A 21 7.96 10.42 -9.30
C GLY A 21 6.78 9.96 -10.16
N VAL A 22 6.75 10.42 -11.41
CA VAL A 22 5.70 10.05 -12.38
C VAL A 22 5.69 8.54 -12.70
N ASP A 23 6.82 7.87 -12.49
CA ASP A 23 7.01 6.45 -12.75
C ASP A 23 6.86 5.59 -11.47
N ASP A 24 6.62 6.21 -10.32
CA ASP A 24 6.56 5.53 -9.01
C ASP A 24 5.20 4.87 -8.75
N LEU A 25 4.59 4.32 -9.79
CA LEU A 25 3.33 3.59 -9.74
C LEU A 25 3.59 2.09 -9.86
N LYS A 26 3.20 1.32 -8.85
CA LYS A 26 3.28 -0.14 -8.84
C LYS A 26 1.91 -0.80 -8.78
N VAL A 27 1.82 -2.02 -9.30
CA VAL A 27 0.66 -2.90 -9.08
C VAL A 27 0.55 -3.16 -7.57
N PHE A 28 -0.67 -3.11 -7.05
CA PHE A 28 -0.91 -3.37 -5.64
C PHE A 28 -0.82 -4.87 -5.33
N ASP A 29 0.15 -5.23 -4.49
CA ASP A 29 0.21 -6.54 -3.83
C ASP A 29 -0.06 -6.36 -2.33
N LYS A 30 -1.09 -7.06 -1.83
CA LYS A 30 -1.50 -6.99 -0.42
C LYS A 30 -0.43 -7.52 0.54
N ASN A 31 0.35 -8.53 0.11
CA ASN A 31 1.38 -9.13 0.95
C ASN A 31 2.57 -8.18 1.05
N GLU A 32 3.07 -7.67 -0.08
CA GLU A 32 4.16 -6.69 -0.11
C GLU A 32 3.79 -5.41 0.66
N PHE A 33 2.53 -4.97 0.57
CA PHE A 33 2.04 -3.81 1.30
C PHE A 33 2.04 -4.01 2.82
N VAL A 34 1.56 -5.16 3.29
CA VAL A 34 1.58 -5.51 4.72
C VAL A 34 3.02 -5.69 5.18
N ASP A 35 3.84 -6.41 4.43
CA ASP A 35 5.25 -6.63 4.75
C ASP A 35 6.00 -5.31 4.87
N SER A 36 5.80 -4.37 3.94
CA SER A 36 6.44 -3.03 3.98
C SER A 36 5.95 -2.17 5.14
N LEU A 37 4.68 -2.30 5.55
CA LEU A 37 4.12 -1.57 6.69
C LEU A 37 4.59 -2.10 8.03
N PHE A 38 4.91 -3.40 8.11
CA PHE A 38 5.33 -4.08 9.34
C PHE A 38 6.78 -4.56 9.28
N SER A 39 7.57 -4.01 8.35
CA SER A 39 9.00 -4.30 8.22
C SER A 39 9.68 -4.10 9.57
N MET A 40 10.35 -5.15 10.04
CA MET A 40 11.02 -5.21 11.35
C MET A 40 12.17 -4.19 11.51
N GLU A 41 12.52 -3.43 10.47
CA GLU A 41 13.55 -2.38 10.53
C GLU A 41 13.12 -1.15 11.36
N ASP A 42 11.81 -0.90 11.53
CA ASP A 42 11.31 0.20 12.37
C ASP A 42 11.11 -0.20 13.85
N LEU A 43 11.45 -1.44 14.22
CA LEU A 43 11.25 -2.01 15.58
C LEU A 43 12.56 -2.18 16.38
N PHE A 44 13.70 -1.67 15.89
CA PHE A 44 14.99 -1.66 16.61
C PHE A 44 15.63 -0.27 16.68
#